data_AF-A0A7K2P9B7-F1
#
_entry.id   AF-A0A7K2P9B7-F1
#
_cell.length_a   1.000
_cell.length_b   1.000
_cell.length_c   1.000
_cell.angle_alpha   90.00
_cell.angle_beta   90.00
_cell.angle_gamma   90.00
#
_symmetry.space_group_name_H-M   'P 1'
#
loop_
_entity.id
_entity.type
_entity.pdbx_description
1 polymer ?
#
loop_
_entity_poly.entity_id
_entity_poly.type
_entity_poly.pdbx_seq_one_letter_code
_entity_poly.pdbx_strand_id
1 'polypeptide(L)' 'MSHRPLPGRRGVLRGSLAASAALTLPTALGTAPAFARSGRPGAGWGVQAGDVTSHSGLVWVRSDRPARMIVETS' A
#
# COMPACT_ATOMS: atom_id res chain seq x y z
N MET A 1 -9.86 41.67 27.91
CA MET A 1 -9.60 40.30 28.40
C MET A 1 -10.57 39.37 27.70
N SER A 2 -10.10 38.55 26.76
CA SER A 2 -10.95 37.72 25.91
C SER A 2 -11.31 36.42 26.64
N HIS A 3 -12.59 36.20 26.96
CA HIS A 3 -13.04 34.92 27.49
C HIS A 3 -12.97 33.86 26.39
N ARG A 4 -12.04 32.92 26.52
CA ARG A 4 -11.99 31.73 25.67
C ARG A 4 -13.08 30.76 26.18
N PRO A 5 -14.12 30.46 25.38
CA PRO A 5 -15.16 29.56 25.85
C PRO A 5 -14.56 28.16 26.05
N LEU A 6 -14.70 27.63 27.27
CA LEU A 6 -14.28 26.27 27.58
C LEU A 6 -15.24 25.28 26.91
N PRO A 7 -14.75 24.15 26.37
CA PRO A 7 -15.60 23.16 25.71
C PRO A 7 -16.69 22.66 26.66
N GLY A 8 -17.96 22.82 26.26
CA GLY A 8 -19.08 22.29 27.03
C GLY A 8 -19.09 20.76 27.05
N ARG A 9 -19.81 20.15 28.01
CA ARG A 9 -19.89 18.69 28.19
C ARG A 9 -20.23 17.93 26.89
N ARG A 10 -21.11 18.50 26.05
CA ARG A 10 -21.48 17.94 24.74
C ARG A 10 -20.33 17.95 23.73
N GLY A 11 -19.45 18.94 23.80
CA GLY A 11 -18.23 19.02 22.98
C GLY A 11 -17.22 17.95 23.38
N VAL A 12 -17.06 17.72 24.69
CA VAL A 12 -16.18 16.65 25.21
C VAL A 12 -16.70 15.27 24.79
N LEU A 13 -18.00 15.00 24.95
CA LEU A 13 -18.61 13.72 24.55
C LEU A 13 -18.55 13.46 23.04
N ARG A 14 -18.73 14.49 22.22
CA ARG A 14 -18.58 14.38 20.76
C ARG A 14 -17.13 14.18 20.36
N GLY A 15 -16.20 14.87 21.03
CA GLY A 15 -14.77 14.70 20.81
C GLY A 15 -14.27 13.31 21.16
N SER A 16 -14.74 12.74 22.29
CA SER A 16 -14.37 11.38 22.68
C SER A 16 -14.94 10.32 21.75
N LEU A 17 -16.20 10.43 21.34
CA LEU A 17 -16.79 9.52 20.35
C LEU A 17 -16.09 9.57 18.99
N ALA A 18 -15.73 10.77 18.51
CA ALA A 18 -14.99 10.93 17.26
C ALA A 18 -13.56 10.35 17.36
N ALA A 19 -12.88 10.55 18.48
CA ALA A 19 -11.56 9.99 18.72
C ALA A 19 -11.58 8.45 18.81
N SER A 20 -12.56 7.88 19.52
CA SER A 20 -12.73 6.43 19.61
C SER A 20 -13.13 5.79 18.27
N ALA A 21 -13.95 6.47 17.46
CA ALA A 21 -14.28 6.02 16.10
C ALA A 21 -13.03 6.03 15.19
N ALA A 22 -12.16 7.04 15.31
CA ALA A 22 -10.91 7.09 14.54
C ALA A 22 -9.92 5.97 14.93
N LEU A 23 -9.94 5.51 16.18
CA LEU A 23 -9.09 4.41 16.68
C LEU A 23 -9.66 3.01 16.37
N THR A 24 -10.97 2.91 16.11
CA THR A 24 -11.66 1.63 15.85
C THR A 24 -12.04 1.43 14.39
N LEU A 25 -12.02 2.49 13.57
CA LEU A 25 -12.00 2.32 12.12
C LEU A 25 -10.70 1.61 11.76
N PRO A 26 -10.77 0.42 11.15
CA PRO A 26 -9.61 -0.10 10.47
C PRO A 26 -9.16 0.99 9.50
N THR A 27 -7.92 1.42 9.58
CA THR A 27 -7.27 2.22 8.53
C THR A 27 -7.25 1.46 7.18
N ALA A 28 -7.81 0.25 7.13
CA ALA A 28 -8.01 -0.63 5.99
C ALA A 28 -9.12 -0.20 5.00
N LEU A 29 -9.41 1.11 4.86
CA LEU A 29 -9.98 1.62 3.61
C LEU A 29 -8.93 1.72 2.50
N GLY A 30 -7.65 1.50 2.82
CA GLY A 30 -6.63 1.19 1.83
C GLY A 30 -6.59 -0.32 1.61
N THR A 31 -7.00 -0.79 0.43
CA THR A 31 -6.57 -2.09 -0.07
C THR A 31 -5.05 -2.16 0.10
N ALA A 32 -4.53 -3.05 0.95
CA ALA A 32 -3.08 -3.24 1.03
C ALA A 32 -2.59 -3.49 -0.40
N PRO A 33 -1.57 -2.76 -0.90
CA PRO A 33 -1.11 -2.92 -2.27
C PRO A 33 -0.89 -4.40 -2.56
N ALA A 34 -1.34 -4.90 -3.72
CA ALA A 34 -1.22 -6.33 -4.06
C ALA A 34 0.24 -6.86 -3.98
N PHE A 35 1.20 -5.93 -3.96
CA PHE A 35 2.64 -6.15 -3.89
C PHE A 35 3.29 -5.76 -2.53
N ALA A 36 2.54 -5.24 -1.55
CA ALA A 36 3.02 -4.95 -0.20
C ALA A 36 3.04 -6.21 0.68
N ARG A 37 3.70 -7.26 0.20
CA ARG A 37 3.87 -8.54 0.91
C ARG A 37 5.27 -8.62 1.51
N SER A 38 5.39 -9.17 2.71
CA SER A 38 6.69 -9.41 3.34
C SER A 38 7.52 -10.46 2.58
N GLY A 39 8.84 -10.33 2.66
CA GLY A 39 9.80 -11.24 2.00
C GLY A 39 9.91 -11.07 0.49
N ARG A 40 10.91 -11.72 -0.11
CA ARG A 40 11.20 -11.66 -1.56
C ARG A 40 10.35 -12.66 -2.36
N PRO A 41 9.66 -12.25 -3.43
CA PRO A 41 8.97 -13.18 -4.34
C PRO A 41 9.92 -14.24 -4.89
N GLY A 42 9.47 -15.50 -4.88
CA GLY A 42 10.20 -16.62 -5.45
C GLY A 42 10.12 -16.61 -6.97
N ALA A 43 11.24 -16.97 -7.61
CA ALA A 43 11.41 -17.05 -9.07
C ALA A 43 12.12 -18.36 -9.46
N GLY A 44 11.68 -19.49 -8.88
CA GLY A 44 12.37 -20.79 -9.00
C GLY A 44 12.41 -21.37 -10.42
N TRP A 45 11.68 -20.79 -11.37
CA TRP A 45 11.63 -21.21 -12.77
C TRP A 45 12.59 -20.45 -13.69
N GLY A 46 13.40 -19.54 -13.14
CA GLY A 46 14.32 -18.71 -13.91
C GLY A 46 13.63 -17.59 -14.69
N VAL A 47 14.44 -16.80 -15.39
CA VAL A 47 14.01 -15.67 -16.22
C VAL A 47 14.17 -16.06 -17.68
N GLN A 48 13.27 -15.61 -18.55
CA GLN A 48 13.39 -15.76 -19.99
C GLN A 48 13.30 -14.40 -20.69
N ALA A 49 13.93 -14.32 -21.86
CA ALA A 49 13.80 -13.22 -22.79
C ALA A 49 13.39 -13.75 -24.17
N GLY A 50 12.57 -12.99 -24.89
CA GLY A 50 12.02 -13.37 -26.18
C GLY A 50 11.55 -12.17 -26.99
N ASP A 51 11.03 -12.42 -28.20
CA ASP A 51 10.54 -11.40 -29.15
C ASP A 51 11.49 -10.20 -29.30
N VAL A 52 12.78 -10.49 -29.37
CA VAL A 52 13.84 -9.47 -29.43
C VAL A 52 13.90 -8.89 -30.84
N THR A 53 13.79 -7.57 -30.90
CA THR A 53 14.02 -6.77 -32.11
C THR A 53 15.18 -5.82 -31.86
N SER A 54 15.53 -4.98 -32.85
CA SER A 54 16.52 -3.92 -32.65
C SER A 54 16.05 -2.80 -31.70
N HIS A 55 14.77 -2.77 -31.33
CA HIS A 55 14.18 -1.67 -30.55
C HIS A 55 13.37 -2.13 -29.33
N SER A 56 13.17 -3.43 -29.16
CA SER A 56 12.33 -3.98 -28.10
C SER A 56 12.71 -5.41 -27.77
N GLY A 57 12.28 -5.87 -26.60
CA GLY A 57 12.33 -7.27 -26.22
C GLY A 57 11.35 -7.52 -25.09
N LEU A 58 10.92 -8.77 -24.96
CA LEU A 58 10.10 -9.24 -23.85
C LEU A 58 10.99 -9.91 -22.83
N VAL A 59 10.89 -9.48 -21.57
CA VAL A 59 11.50 -10.17 -20.42
C VAL A 59 10.38 -10.66 -19.53
N TRP A 60 10.44 -11.90 -19.08
CA TRP A 60 9.41 -12.50 -18.24
C TRP A 60 9.98 -13.49 -17.22
N VAL A 61 9.25 -13.63 -16.11
CA VAL A 61 9.48 -14.61 -15.05
C VAL A 61 8.15 -15.05 -14.45
N ARG A 62 8.04 -16.34 -14.09
CA ARG A 62 6.96 -16.81 -13.23
C ARG A 62 7.29 -16.53 -11.77
N SER A 63 6.38 -15.84 -11.08
CA SER A 63 6.45 -15.68 -9.62
C SER A 63 5.50 -16.64 -8.90
N ASP A 64 5.88 -17.04 -7.68
CA ASP A 64 5.09 -17.87 -6.77
C ASP A 64 3.89 -17.12 -6.15
N ARG A 65 3.90 -15.79 -6.20
CA ARG A 65 2.85 -14.91 -5.65
C ARG A 65 2.78 -13.60 -6.45
N PRO A 66 1.71 -12.81 -6.30
CA PRO A 66 1.66 -11.50 -6.96
C PRO A 66 2.87 -10.63 -6.55
N ALA A 67 3.63 -10.22 -7.55
CA ALA A 67 4.88 -9.48 -7.44
C ALA A 67 5.04 -8.49 -8.61
N ARG A 68 5.92 -7.50 -8.46
CA ARG A 68 6.33 -6.58 -9.53
C ARG A 68 7.72 -6.97 -10.03
N MET A 69 7.88 -7.12 -11.34
CA MET A 69 9.19 -7.26 -11.97
C MET A 69 9.75 -5.88 -12.29
N ILE A 70 11.03 -5.66 -11.97
CA ILE A 70 11.80 -4.47 -12.32
C ILE A 70 12.84 -4.92 -13.33
N VAL A 71 12.88 -4.25 -14.49
CA VAL A 71 13.83 -4.52 -15.56
C VAL A 71 14.61 -3.23 -15.80
N GLU A 72 15.93 -3.33 -15.78
CA GLU A 72 16.84 -2.22 -16.03
C GLU A 72 17.56 -2.47 -17.37
N THR A 73 17.68 -1.41 -18.17
CA THR A 73 18.40 -1.40 -19.45
C THR A 73 19.33 -0.21 -19.48
N SER A 74 20.43 -0.32 -20.24
CA SER A 74 21.42 0.74 -20.46
C SER A 74 21.03 1.66 -21.61
#